data_AF-A0AA40WF01-F1
#
_entry.id   AF-A0AA40WF01-F1
#
_cell.length_a   1.000
_cell.length_b   1.000
_cell.length_c   1.000
_cell.angle_alpha   90.00
_cell.angle_beta   90.00
_cell.angle_gamma   90.00
#
_symmetry.space_group_name_H-M   'P 1'
#
loop_
_entity.id
_entity.type
_entity.pdbx_description
1 polymer ?
#
loop_
_entity_poly.entity_id
_entity_poly.type
_entity_poly.pdbx_seq_one_letter_code
_entity_poly.pdbx_strand_id
1 'polypeptide(L)'
;MSTQAISLLPPDPHMCNGDDKQTRSPLSLYSEYQRLDVELRPPHRMASSHWHGQVEVNVPFDGDVEYLINNEVVQIKQGHITLFWACTPHQLTRPGNCRQMAIFSLPMHLFLSWPLDRDLINHVTHG
;
A
#
# COMPACT_ATOMS: atom_id res chain seq x y z
N MET A 1 48.87 4.67 -20.31
CA MET A 1 47.57 4.13 -19.84
C MET A 1 47.24 4.85 -18.55
N SER A 2 46.23 5.73 -18.55
CA SER A 2 45.86 6.54 -17.39
C SER A 2 44.85 5.77 -16.55
N THR A 3 45.24 5.40 -15.33
CA THR A 3 44.35 4.84 -14.32
C THR A 3 43.43 5.94 -13.81
N GLN A 4 42.19 5.97 -14.27
CA GLN A 4 41.16 6.81 -13.67
C GLN A 4 40.91 6.30 -12.24
N ALA A 5 41.08 7.20 -11.26
CA ALA A 5 40.69 6.96 -9.89
C ALA A 5 39.17 6.74 -9.83
N ILE A 6 38.76 5.61 -9.25
CA ILE A 6 37.36 5.35 -8.94
C ILE A 6 36.93 6.42 -7.94
N SER A 7 36.07 7.34 -8.38
CA SER A 7 35.43 8.30 -7.48
C SER A 7 34.56 7.52 -6.50
N LEU A 8 35.01 7.40 -5.26
CA LEU A 8 34.18 6.86 -4.18
C LEU A 8 32.96 7.78 -4.05
N LEU A 9 31.76 7.21 -4.22
CA LEU A 9 30.54 7.94 -3.93
C LEU A 9 30.54 8.35 -2.45
N PRO A 10 29.95 9.51 -2.11
CA PRO A 10 29.78 9.88 -0.72
C PRO A 10 29.00 8.78 0.03
N PRO A 11 29.35 8.50 1.29
CA PRO A 11 28.66 7.47 2.08
C PRO A 11 27.18 7.84 2.20
N ASP A 12 26.31 6.87 1.94
CA ASP A 12 24.87 7.02 2.12
C ASP A 12 24.58 7.14 3.63
N PRO A 13 24.00 8.27 4.10
CA PRO A 13 23.71 8.49 5.52
C PRO A 13 22.68 7.51 6.10
N HIS A 14 22.02 6.73 5.25
CA HIS A 14 21.04 5.71 5.62
C HIS A 14 21.59 4.27 5.52
N MET A 15 22.86 4.08 5.17
CA MET A 15 23.49 2.75 5.13
C MET A 15 23.73 2.22 6.55
N CYS A 16 23.10 1.09 6.92
CA CYS A 16 23.35 0.44 8.21
C CYS A 16 24.70 -0.31 8.19
N ASN A 17 25.49 -0.19 9.25
CA ASN A 17 26.74 -0.93 9.43
C ASN A 17 26.63 -1.95 10.57
N GLY A 18 27.40 -3.05 10.46
CA GLY A 18 27.47 -4.08 11.52
C GLY A 18 27.99 -3.57 12.88
N ASP A 19 28.63 -2.39 12.86
CA ASP A 19 29.33 -1.78 13.98
C ASP A 19 28.46 -0.71 14.68
N ASP A 20 27.25 -0.46 14.17
CA ASP A 20 26.35 0.56 14.70
C ASP A 20 25.90 0.19 16.12
N LYS A 21 26.13 1.11 17.08
CA LYS A 21 25.76 0.95 18.49
C LYS A 21 24.25 0.87 18.72
N GLN A 22 23.47 1.35 17.76
CA GLN A 22 22.01 1.34 17.78
C GLN A 22 21.53 0.42 16.66
N THR A 23 20.90 -0.70 17.01
CA THR A 23 20.43 -1.68 16.04
C THR A 23 19.33 -1.06 15.18
N ARG A 24 19.71 -0.59 14.00
CA ARG A 24 18.79 -0.16 12.95
C ARG A 24 18.75 -1.26 11.91
N SER A 25 17.59 -1.91 11.77
CA SER A 25 17.39 -2.80 10.64
C SER A 25 17.47 -1.95 9.35
N PRO A 26 18.10 -2.42 8.27
CA PRO A 26 18.00 -1.75 6.96
C PRO A 26 16.53 -1.50 6.53
N LEU A 27 15.59 -2.31 7.04
CA LEU A 27 14.14 -2.13 6.83
C LEU A 27 13.48 -1.12 7.77
N SER A 28 14.14 -0.73 8.88
CA SER A 28 13.60 0.24 9.84
C SER A 28 13.47 1.65 9.25
N LEU A 29 14.31 2.01 8.28
CA LEU A 29 14.26 3.30 7.58
C LEU A 29 12.99 3.47 6.73
N TYR A 30 12.52 2.39 6.10
CA TYR A 30 11.26 2.40 5.35
C TYR A 30 10.03 2.36 6.28
N SER A 31 10.18 1.74 7.44
CA SER A 31 9.13 1.58 8.46
C SER A 31 8.76 2.87 9.19
N GLU A 32 9.63 3.88 9.25
CA GLU A 32 9.32 5.13 9.95
C GLU A 32 8.36 6.05 9.15
N TYR A 33 8.42 6.04 7.80
CA TYR A 33 7.60 6.91 6.95
C TYR A 33 6.40 6.22 6.28
N GLN A 34 6.43 4.90 6.12
CA GLN A 34 5.35 4.14 5.50
C GLN A 34 5.03 2.91 6.35
N ARG A 35 4.28 3.12 7.43
CA ARG A 35 3.77 2.01 8.25
C ARG A 35 2.58 1.34 7.56
N LEU A 36 2.47 0.03 7.77
CA LEU A 36 1.19 -0.65 7.60
C LEU A 36 0.21 -0.04 8.58
N ASP A 37 -0.90 0.48 8.06
CA ASP A 37 -2.02 0.97 8.85
C ASP A 37 -3.21 0.03 8.69
N VAL A 38 -3.91 -0.23 9.78
CA VAL A 38 -5.12 -1.07 9.79
C VAL A 38 -6.19 -0.35 10.58
N GLU A 39 -7.26 0.01 9.90
CA GLU A 39 -8.39 0.71 10.49
C GLU A 39 -9.63 -0.17 10.44
N LEU A 40 -10.31 -0.27 11.58
CA LEU A 40 -11.61 -0.90 11.69
C LEU A 40 -12.65 0.18 11.99
N ARG A 41 -13.39 0.61 10.97
CA ARG A 41 -14.38 1.68 11.12
C ARG A 41 -15.59 1.51 10.20
N PRO A 42 -16.68 2.28 10.41
CA PRO A 42 -17.71 2.41 9.40
C PRO A 42 -17.13 2.97 8.08
N PRO A 43 -17.59 2.46 6.91
CA PRO A 43 -17.27 3.08 5.65
C PRO A 43 -17.96 4.44 5.53
N HIS A 44 -17.26 5.41 4.95
CA HIS A 44 -17.79 6.76 4.73
C HIS A 44 -17.71 7.08 3.25
N ARG A 45 -18.76 7.74 2.73
CA ARG A 45 -18.73 8.27 1.37
C ARG A 45 -17.59 9.29 1.24
N MET A 46 -16.75 9.11 0.25
CA MET A 46 -15.68 10.05 -0.07
C MET A 46 -16.22 11.20 -0.92
N ALA A 47 -15.77 12.43 -0.68
CA ALA A 47 -16.23 13.62 -1.40
C ALA A 47 -15.77 13.64 -2.87
N SER A 48 -14.56 13.14 -3.13
CA SER A 48 -13.95 13.03 -4.45
C SER A 48 -13.04 11.80 -4.51
N SER A 49 -12.66 11.39 -5.72
CA SER A 49 -11.58 10.40 -5.87
C SER A 49 -10.27 10.93 -5.31
N HIS A 50 -9.48 10.04 -4.72
CA HIS A 50 -8.10 10.30 -4.34
C HIS A 50 -7.18 9.17 -4.82
N TRP A 51 -5.89 9.35 -4.60
CA TRP A 51 -4.86 8.35 -4.91
C TRP A 51 -3.70 8.53 -3.95
N HIS A 52 -3.02 7.43 -3.63
CA HIS A 52 -1.87 7.40 -2.74
C HIS A 52 -1.01 6.16 -3.04
N GLY A 53 0.21 6.12 -2.49
CA GLY A 53 1.24 5.16 -2.92
C GLY A 53 1.05 3.73 -2.42
N GLN A 54 0.09 3.50 -1.52
CA GLN A 54 -0.12 2.21 -0.86
C GLN A 54 -0.93 1.25 -1.74
N VAL A 55 -0.85 -0.04 -1.40
CA VAL A 55 -1.87 -1.01 -1.78
C VAL A 55 -2.98 -0.94 -0.73
N GLU A 56 -4.24 -0.88 -1.15
CA GLU A 56 -5.38 -0.94 -0.23
C GLU A 56 -5.98 -2.34 -0.20
N VAL A 57 -6.28 -2.81 1.02
CA VAL A 57 -7.11 -3.99 1.25
C VAL A 57 -8.38 -3.55 1.96
N ASN A 58 -9.52 -3.90 1.38
CA ASN A 58 -10.83 -3.45 1.82
C ASN A 58 -11.75 -4.64 2.05
N VAL A 59 -12.29 -4.76 3.27
CA VAL A 59 -13.16 -5.88 3.69
C VAL A 59 -14.39 -5.34 4.43
N PRO A 60 -15.54 -5.18 3.76
CA PRO A 60 -16.79 -4.82 4.44
C PRO A 60 -17.39 -6.07 5.10
N PHE A 61 -17.88 -5.98 6.34
CA PHE A 61 -18.34 -7.16 7.09
C PHE A 61 -19.83 -7.42 7.02
N ASP A 62 -20.65 -6.36 7.07
CA ASP A 62 -22.09 -6.43 7.36
C ASP A 62 -22.97 -5.73 6.32
N GLY A 63 -22.39 -5.37 5.16
CA GLY A 63 -23.11 -4.84 4.03
C GLY A 63 -22.20 -4.64 2.82
N ASP A 64 -22.81 -4.58 1.64
CA ASP A 64 -22.08 -4.26 0.42
C ASP A 64 -21.71 -2.77 0.39
N VAL A 65 -20.57 -2.46 -0.24
CA VAL A 65 -20.14 -1.08 -0.53
C VAL A 65 -19.86 -0.91 -2.02
N GLU A 66 -20.03 0.30 -2.52
CA GLU A 66 -19.70 0.66 -3.89
C GLU A 66 -18.53 1.62 -3.93
N TYR A 67 -17.58 1.30 -4.81
CA TYR A 67 -16.46 2.14 -5.18
C TYR A 67 -16.55 2.53 -6.65
N LEU A 68 -16.03 3.71 -6.96
CA LEU A 68 -15.56 4.07 -8.29
C LEU A 68 -14.04 3.87 -8.27
N ILE A 69 -13.50 2.94 -9.06
CA ILE A 69 -12.06 2.67 -9.19
C ILE A 69 -11.70 2.79 -10.65
N ASN A 70 -10.80 3.71 -11.00
CA ASN A 70 -10.41 3.97 -12.40
C ASN A 70 -11.62 4.20 -13.33
N ASN A 71 -12.60 4.98 -12.88
CA ASN A 71 -13.86 5.23 -13.59
C ASN A 71 -14.79 4.01 -13.75
N GLU A 72 -14.46 2.85 -13.21
CA GLU A 72 -15.31 1.66 -13.17
C GLU A 72 -16.07 1.57 -11.85
N VAL A 73 -17.35 1.22 -11.92
CA VAL A 73 -18.19 1.01 -10.73
C VAL A 73 -17.98 -0.42 -10.22
N VAL A 74 -17.37 -0.54 -9.05
CA VAL A 74 -17.07 -1.81 -8.40
C VAL A 74 -17.93 -1.97 -7.16
N GLN A 75 -18.74 -3.02 -7.12
CA GLN A 75 -19.42 -3.43 -5.89
C GLN A 75 -18.57 -4.44 -5.12
N ILE A 76 -18.15 -4.06 -3.91
CA ILE A 76 -17.49 -4.96 -2.98
C ILE A 76 -18.57 -5.60 -2.11
N LYS A 77 -18.71 -6.91 -2.26
CA LYS A 77 -19.68 -7.70 -1.48
C LYS A 77 -19.22 -7.88 -0.04
N GLN A 78 -20.17 -7.94 0.89
CA GLN A 78 -19.86 -8.27 2.28
C GLN A 78 -19.02 -9.56 2.38
N GLY A 79 -18.04 -9.56 3.28
CA GLY A 79 -17.11 -10.67 3.50
C GLY A 79 -16.07 -10.89 2.41
N HIS A 80 -16.10 -10.15 1.31
CA HIS A 80 -15.11 -10.27 0.24
C HIS A 80 -13.91 -9.36 0.51
N ILE A 81 -12.72 -9.84 0.15
CA ILE A 81 -11.49 -9.07 0.20
C ILE A 81 -11.30 -8.41 -1.16
N THR A 82 -11.19 -7.08 -1.18
CA THR A 82 -10.78 -6.33 -2.35
C THR A 82 -9.37 -5.81 -2.16
N LEU A 83 -8.52 -6.00 -3.15
CA LEU A 83 -7.12 -5.60 -3.17
C LEU A 83 -6.87 -4.77 -4.42
N PHE A 84 -6.34 -3.56 -4.29
CA PHE A 84 -5.99 -2.73 -5.44
C PHE A 84 -4.83 -1.80 -5.13
N TRP A 85 -4.09 -1.41 -6.17
CA TRP A 85 -3.08 -0.37 -6.03
C TRP A 85 -3.73 1.02 -5.99
N ALA A 86 -3.60 1.69 -4.85
CA ALA A 86 -4.30 2.94 -4.58
C ALA A 86 -3.71 4.16 -5.32
N CYS A 87 -2.66 3.97 -6.13
CA CYS A 87 -2.23 4.97 -7.12
C CYS A 87 -3.28 5.14 -8.24
N THR A 88 -4.16 4.16 -8.40
CA THR A 88 -5.34 4.28 -9.25
C THR A 88 -6.39 5.16 -8.56
N PRO A 89 -6.96 6.18 -9.23
CA PRO A 89 -8.00 7.03 -8.63
C PRO A 89 -9.19 6.20 -8.13
N HIS A 90 -9.51 6.33 -6.85
CA HIS A 90 -10.59 5.57 -6.22
C HIS A 90 -11.44 6.44 -5.29
N GLN A 91 -12.71 6.10 -5.19
CA GLN A 91 -13.71 6.79 -4.37
C GLN A 91 -14.75 5.81 -3.83
N LEU A 92 -14.94 5.74 -2.51
CA LEU A 92 -16.11 5.08 -1.95
C LEU A 92 -17.34 5.94 -2.22
N THR A 93 -18.14 5.55 -3.21
CA THR A 93 -19.33 6.29 -3.64
C THR A 93 -20.53 5.95 -2.80
N ARG A 94 -20.77 4.68 -2.42
CA ARG A 94 -21.93 4.32 -1.59
C ARG A 94 -21.53 3.34 -0.47
N PRO A 95 -21.57 3.77 0.81
CA PRO A 95 -21.29 2.87 1.94
C PRO A 95 -22.43 1.86 2.21
N GLY A 96 -23.60 2.05 1.60
CA GLY A 96 -24.74 1.13 1.76
C GLY A 96 -25.20 1.03 3.21
N ASN A 97 -25.49 -0.20 3.64
CA ASN A 97 -25.86 -0.53 5.02
C ASN A 97 -24.66 -1.03 5.85
N CYS A 98 -23.44 -1.03 5.28
CA CYS A 98 -22.26 -1.50 5.98
C CYS A 98 -21.90 -0.55 7.13
N ARG A 99 -21.73 -1.11 8.32
CA ARG A 99 -21.38 -0.38 9.55
C ARG A 99 -19.97 -0.70 10.01
N GLN A 100 -19.38 -1.78 9.51
CA GLN A 100 -18.03 -2.17 9.85
C GLN A 100 -17.25 -2.63 8.63
N MET A 101 -16.10 -2.01 8.42
CA MET A 101 -15.16 -2.35 7.36
C MET A 101 -13.74 -2.32 7.90
N ALA A 102 -12.93 -3.31 7.52
CA ALA A 102 -11.48 -3.27 7.72
C ALA A 102 -10.83 -2.65 6.47
N ILE A 103 -9.92 -1.72 6.69
CA ILE A 103 -9.17 -1.00 5.66
C ILE A 103 -7.70 -1.14 6.03
N PHE A 104 -6.90 -1.66 5.11
CA PHE A 104 -5.46 -1.79 5.28
C PHE A 104 -4.77 -0.91 4.27
N SER A 105 -3.91 -0.01 4.73
CA SER A 105 -3.00 0.75 3.87
C SER A 105 -1.64 0.08 3.92
N LEU A 106 -1.37 -0.81 2.96
CA LEU A 106 -0.15 -1.61 2.88
C LEU A 106 0.92 -0.85 2.07
N PRO A 107 2.08 -0.52 2.67
CA PRO A 107 3.19 0.09 1.94
C PRO A 107 3.62 -0.76 0.75
N MET A 108 3.85 -0.12 -0.40
CA MET A 108 4.22 -0.81 -1.64
C MET A 108 5.47 -1.68 -1.50
N HIS A 109 6.50 -1.17 -0.82
CA HIS A 109 7.74 -1.92 -0.60
C HIS A 109 7.50 -3.20 0.21
N LEU A 110 6.56 -3.17 1.16
CA LEU A 110 6.20 -4.33 1.97
C LEU A 110 5.41 -5.34 1.11
N PHE A 111 4.42 -4.87 0.34
CA PHE A 111 3.67 -5.72 -0.60
C PHE A 111 4.61 -6.47 -1.57
N LEU A 112 5.57 -5.75 -2.17
CA LEU A 112 6.54 -6.34 -3.11
C LEU A 112 7.55 -7.28 -2.45
N SER A 113 7.71 -7.22 -1.12
CA SER A 113 8.57 -8.12 -0.36
C SER A 113 7.89 -9.45 0.02
N TRP A 114 6.57 -9.53 -0.11
CA TRP A 114 5.84 -10.73 0.25
C TRP A 114 6.09 -11.84 -0.78
N PRO A 115 6.09 -13.12 -0.36
CA PRO A 115 6.26 -14.26 -1.26
C PRO A 115 4.97 -14.54 -2.05
N LEU A 116 4.49 -13.54 -2.78
CA LEU A 116 3.31 -13.62 -3.64
C LEU A 116 3.69 -14.07 -5.05
N ASP A 117 2.73 -14.69 -5.72
CA ASP A 117 2.88 -15.04 -7.13
C ASP A 117 3.08 -13.78 -7.99
N ARG A 118 3.94 -13.86 -9.00
CA ARG A 118 4.26 -12.72 -9.88
C ARG A 118 3.05 -12.25 -10.67
N ASP A 119 2.18 -13.16 -11.05
CA ASP A 119 0.96 -12.82 -11.81
C ASP A 119 0.02 -12.00 -10.94
N LEU A 120 -0.10 -12.33 -9.64
CA LEU A 120 -0.85 -11.51 -8.69
C LEU A 120 -0.25 -10.12 -8.51
N ILE A 121 1.08 -10.03 -8.33
CA ILE A 121 1.77 -8.73 -8.20
C ILE A 121 1.52 -7.88 -9.45
N ASN A 122 1.68 -8.47 -10.63
CA ASN A 122 1.50 -7.78 -11.91
C ASN A 122 0.05 -7.32 -12.08
N HIS A 123 -0.92 -8.19 -11.80
CA HIS A 123 -2.34 -7.86 -11.89
C HIS A 123 -2.71 -6.68 -10.98
N VAL A 124 -2.22 -6.66 -9.74
CA VAL A 124 -2.49 -5.56 -8.79
C VAL A 124 -1.84 -4.24 -9.23
N THR A 125 -0.65 -4.29 -9.83
CA THR A 125 0.16 -3.10 -10.14
C THR A 125 -0.02 -2.57 -11.57
N HIS A 126 -0.56 -3.37 -12.50
CA HIS A 126 -0.68 -3.00 -13.92
C HIS A 126 -2.09 -3.20 -14.49
N GLY A 127 -2.95 -3.97 -13.83
CA GLY A 127 -4.27 -4.37 -14.36
C GLY A 127 -4.18 -5.60 -15.26
#